data_AF-A0A1L9VHV4-F1
#
_entry.id   AF-A0A1L9VHV4-F1
#
_cell.length_a   1.000
_cell.length_b   1.000
_cell.length_c   1.000
_cell.angle_alpha   90.00
_cell.angle_beta   90.00
_cell.angle_gamma   90.00
#
_symmetry.space_group_name_H-M   'P 1'
#
loop_
_entity.id
_entity.type
_entity.pdbx_description
1 polymer ?
#
loop_
_entity_poly.entity_id
_entity_poly.type
_entity_poly.pdbx_seq_one_letter_code
_entity_poly.pdbx_strand_id
1 'polypeptide(L)'
;MTSRRLLIFQEARNPQNPSELIYLPVNKLGLPICGPGPELPSILELPLRILRAFTEIFNQPKFKGWAIISAGPYHDVSEEGKYYAVVLEQVRDALNSSGGPRDSVASLAG
;
A
#
# COMPACT_ATOMS: atom_id res chain seq x y z
N MET A 1 11.35 -8.70 -9.19
CA MET A 1 11.40 -7.52 -8.28
C MET A 1 10.01 -7.35 -7.67
N THR A 2 9.88 -7.05 -6.38
CA THR A 2 8.57 -6.68 -5.81
C THR A 2 8.23 -5.25 -6.28
N SER A 3 6.99 -5.02 -6.70
CA SER A 3 6.56 -3.67 -7.10
C SER A 3 6.23 -2.88 -5.84
N ARG A 4 6.87 -1.72 -5.66
CA ARG A 4 6.62 -0.85 -4.50
C ARG A 4 6.16 0.52 -4.95
N ARG A 5 5.25 1.10 -4.17
CA ARG A 5 4.67 2.43 -4.44
C ARG A 5 4.60 3.26 -3.16
N LEU A 6 4.88 4.54 -3.29
CA LEU A 6 4.69 5.54 -2.24
C LEU A 6 3.37 6.27 -2.44
N LEU A 7 2.50 6.24 -1.43
CA LEU A 7 1.30 7.07 -1.35
C LEU A 7 1.49 8.14 -0.27
N ILE A 8 0.98 9.33 -0.54
CA ILE A 8 0.91 10.44 0.40
C ILE A 8 -0.55 10.73 0.69
N PHE A 9 -0.89 10.85 1.98
CA PHE A 9 -2.22 11.20 2.45
C PHE A 9 -2.16 12.50 3.24
N GLN A 10 -3.10 13.40 2.99
CA GLN A 10 -3.34 14.59 3.79
C GLN A 10 -4.42 14.31 4.83
N GLU A 11 -4.17 14.65 6.09
CA GLU A 11 -5.20 14.70 7.13
C GLU A 11 -6.05 15.95 6.94
N ALA A 12 -7.37 15.75 6.80
CA ALA A 12 -8.34 16.81 6.61
C ALA A 12 -9.56 16.58 7.51
N ARG A 13 -10.39 17.61 7.66
CA ARG A 13 -11.67 17.53 8.36
C ARG A 13 -12.75 17.06 7.41
N ASN A 14 -13.61 16.14 7.82
CA ASN A 14 -14.73 15.70 6.97
C ASN A 14 -15.69 16.89 6.75
N PRO A 15 -15.98 17.30 5.49
CA PRO A 15 -16.89 18.40 5.21
C PRO A 15 -18.31 18.17 5.71
N GLN A 16 -18.74 16.90 5.79
CA GLN A 16 -20.07 16.52 6.28
C GLN A 16 -20.12 16.37 7.81
N ASN A 17 -18.96 16.17 8.44
CA ASN A 17 -18.83 16.04 9.88
C ASN A 17 -17.47 16.60 10.35
N PRO A 18 -17.36 17.90 10.66
CA PRO A 18 -16.09 18.52 11.03
C PRO A 18 -15.42 17.93 12.28
N SER A 19 -16.14 17.17 13.12
CA SER A 19 -15.54 16.47 14.26
C SER A 19 -14.66 15.29 13.83
N GLU A 20 -14.90 14.74 12.64
CA GLU A 20 -14.21 13.59 12.08
C GLU A 20 -13.00 14.01 11.23
N LEU A 21 -11.91 13.26 11.37
CA LEU A 21 -10.73 13.38 10.51
C LEU A 21 -10.80 12.34 9.39
N ILE A 22 -10.49 12.78 8.19
CA ILE A 22 -10.37 11.96 6.99
C ILE A 22 -8.96 12.06 6.41
N TYR A 23 -8.56 11.04 5.65
CA TYR A 23 -7.23 10.95 5.06
C TYR A 23 -7.37 10.88 3.54
N LEU A 24 -7.02 11.98 2.88
CA LEU A 24 -7.22 12.18 1.45
C LEU A 24 -5.93 11.85 0.70
N PRO A 25 -5.94 10.97 -0.32
CA PRO A 25 -4.75 10.68 -1.09
C PRO A 25 -4.36 11.89 -1.96
N VAL A 26 -3.13 12.37 -1.80
CA VAL A 26 -2.54 13.42 -2.63
C VAL A 26 -2.20 12.85 -4.01
N ASN A 27 -1.61 11.65 -4.06
CA ASN A 27 -1.29 10.95 -5.30
C ASN A 27 -2.07 9.62 -5.40
N LYS A 28 -3.03 9.55 -6.33
CA LYS A 28 -3.95 8.40 -6.43
C LYS A 28 -3.30 7.11 -6.95
N LEU A 29 -2.30 7.23 -7.82
CA LEU A 29 -1.64 6.06 -8.45
C LEU A 29 -0.45 5.53 -7.65
N GLY A 30 0.06 6.31 -6.70
CA GLY A 30 1.34 6.08 -6.03
C GLY A 30 2.54 6.40 -6.92
N LEU A 31 3.64 6.86 -6.31
CA LEU A 31 4.92 7.03 -6.99
C LEU A 31 5.66 5.70 -7.01
N PRO A 32 6.14 5.21 -8.17
CA PRO A 32 6.92 3.98 -8.21
C PRO A 32 8.24 4.14 -7.45
N ILE A 33 8.59 3.13 -6.67
CA ILE A 33 9.86 3.10 -5.92
C ILE A 33 10.84 2.18 -6.64
N CYS A 34 11.98 2.74 -7.05
CA CYS A 34 13.16 1.99 -7.49
C CYS A 34 14.20 1.95 -6.34
N GLY A 35 14.97 0.87 -6.24
CA GLY A 35 15.96 0.71 -5.16
C GLY A 35 15.31 0.49 -3.78
N PRO A 36 16.01 0.75 -2.66
CA PRO A 36 15.55 0.45 -1.29
C PRO A 36 14.26 1.13 -0.84
N GLY A 37 13.93 2.30 -1.39
CA GLY A 37 12.79 3.12 -0.97
C GLY A 37 13.10 4.01 0.24
N PRO A 38 12.16 4.88 0.64
CA PRO A 38 12.34 5.75 1.79
C PRO A 38 12.32 4.95 3.09
N GLU A 39 13.19 5.34 4.03
CA GLU A 39 13.15 4.82 5.40
C GLU A 39 12.01 5.51 6.16
N LEU A 40 10.99 4.73 6.50
CA LEU A 40 9.83 5.17 7.27
C LEU A 40 9.69 4.30 8.53
N PRO A 41 9.10 4.83 9.61
CA PRO A 41 8.87 4.07 10.83
C PRO A 41 7.90 2.90 10.59
N SER A 42 7.82 2.02 11.60
CA SER A 42 6.82 0.97 11.61
C SER A 42 5.42 1.58 11.62
N ILE A 43 4.49 0.97 10.88
CA ILE A 43 3.08 1.40 10.91
C ILE A 43 2.50 1.39 12.34
N LEU A 44 3.02 0.53 13.22
CA LEU A 44 2.59 0.41 14.61
C LEU A 44 2.95 1.63 15.48
N GLU A 45 3.84 2.50 14.99
CA GLU A 45 4.19 3.77 15.65
C GLU A 45 3.17 4.87 15.36
N LEU A 46 2.22 4.63 14.43
CA LEU A 46 1.14 5.57 14.15
C LEU A 46 0.06 5.53 15.24
N PRO A 47 -0.57 6.69 15.54
CA PRO A 47 -1.74 6.74 16.42
C PRO A 47 -2.88 5.81 15.95
N LEU A 48 -3.60 5.20 16.89
CA LEU A 48 -4.71 4.28 16.62
C LEU A 48 -5.75 4.81 15.62
N ARG A 49 -6.06 6.12 15.67
CA ARG A 49 -6.99 6.77 14.73
C ARG A 49 -6.55 6.63 13.27
N ILE A 50 -5.24 6.66 13.03
CA ILE A 50 -4.65 6.55 11.69
C ILE A 50 -4.64 5.09 11.26
N LEU A 51 -4.26 4.18 12.16
CA LEU A 51 -4.31 2.74 11.90
C LEU A 51 -5.71 2.30 11.48
N ARG A 52 -6.74 2.80 12.16
CA ARG A 52 -8.14 2.58 11.78
C ARG A 52 -8.45 3.13 10.39
N ALA A 53 -8.14 4.40 10.14
CA ALA A 53 -8.43 5.02 8.85
C ALA A 53 -7.69 4.35 7.68
N PHE A 54 -6.43 3.99 7.86
CA PHE A 54 -5.64 3.28 6.85
C PHE A 54 -6.20 1.87 6.62
N THR A 55 -6.63 1.17 7.67
CA THR A 55 -7.30 -0.12 7.51
C THR A 55 -8.56 0.02 6.63
N GLU A 56 -9.40 1.03 6.89
CA GLU A 56 -10.59 1.30 6.09
C GLU A 56 -10.25 1.68 4.64
N ILE A 57 -9.21 2.48 4.42
CA ILE A 57 -8.74 2.90 3.10
C ILE A 57 -8.19 1.70 2.30
N PHE A 58 -7.28 0.93 2.90
CA PHE A 58 -6.56 -0.15 2.22
C PHE A 58 -7.37 -1.45 2.10
N ASN A 59 -8.51 -1.56 2.77
CA ASN A 59 -9.50 -2.61 2.51
C ASN A 59 -10.30 -2.40 1.21
N GLN A 60 -10.19 -1.23 0.55
CA GLN A 60 -10.89 -0.98 -0.71
C GLN A 60 -10.39 -1.90 -1.84
N PRO A 61 -11.26 -2.35 -2.77
CA PRO A 61 -10.89 -3.28 -3.84
C PRO A 61 -9.67 -2.86 -4.68
N LYS A 62 -9.45 -1.55 -4.85
CA LYS A 62 -8.31 -1.01 -5.62
C LYS A 62 -6.94 -1.33 -5.01
N PHE A 63 -6.89 -1.67 -3.71
CA PHE A 63 -5.67 -2.03 -3.00
C PHE A 63 -5.54 -3.54 -2.79
N LYS A 64 -6.43 -4.35 -3.38
CA LYS A 64 -6.30 -5.81 -3.36
C LYS A 64 -4.91 -6.21 -3.90
N GLY A 65 -4.23 -7.10 -3.17
CA GLY A 65 -2.88 -7.55 -3.53
C GLY A 65 -1.76 -6.57 -3.16
N TRP A 66 -2.05 -5.51 -2.40
CA TRP A 66 -1.04 -4.60 -1.84
C TRP A 66 -1.01 -4.70 -0.32
N ALA A 67 0.20 -4.70 0.25
CA ALA A 67 0.42 -4.67 1.68
C ALA A 67 1.15 -3.39 2.08
N ILE A 68 0.80 -2.82 3.23
CA ILE A 68 1.56 -1.70 3.82
C ILE A 68 2.83 -2.27 4.45
N ILE A 69 3.98 -1.72 4.07
CA ILE A 69 5.29 -2.15 4.58
C ILE A 69 5.80 -1.19 5.64
N SER A 70 5.59 0.10 5.42
CA SER A 70 5.95 1.15 6.36
C SER A 70 5.06 2.37 6.14
N ALA A 71 4.87 3.14 7.21
CA ALA A 71 4.09 4.37 7.13
C ALA A 71 4.50 5.31 8.25
N GLY A 72 4.54 6.61 7.97
CA GLY A 72 4.96 7.61 8.93
C GLY A 72 4.48 9.01 8.57
N PRO A 73 4.59 9.97 9.51
CA PRO A 73 4.41 11.38 9.18
C PRO A 73 5.33 11.79 8.04
N TYR A 74 4.79 12.53 7.09
CA TYR A 74 5.55 13.16 6.01
C TYR A 74 5.55 14.66 6.26
N HIS A 75 6.74 15.24 6.43
CA HIS A 75 6.90 16.67 6.63
C HIS A 75 7.28 17.32 5.31
N ASP A 76 6.34 18.06 4.73
CA ASP A 76 6.59 18.93 3.60
C ASP A 76 6.73 20.36 4.11
N VAL A 77 7.88 20.99 3.87
CA VAL A 77 8.12 22.40 4.26
C VAL A 77 7.50 23.38 3.28
N SER A 78 7.11 22.92 2.10
CA SER A 78 6.55 23.75 1.02
C SER A 78 5.03 23.83 1.06
N GLU A 79 4.36 22.93 1.78
CA GLU A 79 2.90 22.81 1.82
C GLU A 79 2.39 22.86 3.26
N GLU A 80 1.30 23.62 3.48
CA GLU A 80 0.66 23.67 4.80
C GLU A 80 -0.24 22.44 5.01
N GLY A 81 -0.05 21.77 6.15
CA GLY A 81 -0.94 20.69 6.56
C GLY A 81 -0.20 19.55 7.23
N LYS A 82 -0.94 18.46 7.48
CA LYS A 82 -0.40 17.25 8.08
C LYS A 82 -0.51 16.10 7.11
N TYR A 83 0.62 15.50 6.78
CA TYR A 83 0.72 14.46 5.78
C TYR A 83 1.30 13.17 6.35
N TYR A 84 1.00 12.07 5.66
CA TYR A 84 1.53 10.76 5.98
C TYR A 84 1.98 10.06 4.69
N ALA A 85 3.19 9.52 4.74
CA ALA A 85 3.73 8.65 3.71
C ALA A 85 3.39 7.20 4.04
N VAL A 86 2.98 6.44 3.02
CA VAL A 86 2.68 5.01 3.11
C VAL A 86 3.37 4.28 1.97
N VAL A 87 4.22 3.33 2.30
CA VAL A 87 4.86 2.45 1.32
C VAL A 87 4.03 1.18 1.20
N LEU A 88 3.59 0.90 -0.02
CA LEU A 88 2.93 -0.34 -0.38
C LEU A 88 3.89 -1.26 -1.13
N GLU A 89 3.77 -2.56 -0.90
CA GLU A 89 4.37 -3.60 -1.73
C GLU A 89 3.29 -4.51 -2.30
N GLN A 90 3.43 -4.84 -3.59
CA GLN A 90 2.58 -5.81 -4.24
C GLN A 90 2.89 -7.21 -3.70
N VAL A 91 1.92 -7.81 -3.01
CA VAL A 91 1.95 -9.20 -2.58
C VAL A 91 1.90 -10.05 -3.84
N ARG A 92 2.96 -10.82 -4.10
CA ARG A 92 2.89 -11.84 -5.15
C ARG A 92 1.93 -12.91 -4.67
N ASP A 93 0.90 -13.23 -5.46
CA ASP A 93 0.08 -14.40 -5.21
C ASP A 93 1.01 -15.62 -5.14
N ALA A 94 1.20 -16.17 -3.95
CA ALA A 94 1.95 -17.40 -3.74
C ALA A 94 1.24 -18.63 -4.35
N LEU A 95 0.13 -18.43 -5.09
CA LEU A 95 -0.74 -19.48 -5.61
C LEU A 95 -0.46 -19.89 -7.06
N ASN A 96 0.47 -19.26 -7.77
CA ASN A 96 0.83 -19.66 -9.14
C ASN A 96 2.20 -20.34 -9.28
N SER A 97 2.84 -20.78 -8.19
CA SER A 97 4.15 -21.46 -8.24
C SER A 97 4.10 -22.99 -8.24
N SER A 98 2.91 -23.62 -8.29
CA SER A 98 2.78 -25.08 -8.48
C SER A 98 2.38 -25.43 -9.91
N GLY A 99 3.10 -24.88 -10.89
CA GLY A 99 3.04 -25.25 -12.30
C GLY A 99 4.38 -25.81 -12.77
N GLY A 100 4.86 -26.86 -12.10
CA GLY A 100 6.04 -27.63 -12.53
C GLY A 100 5.63 -28.86 -13.36
N PRO A 101 6.40 -29.25 -14.38
CA PRO A 101 5.96 -30.11 -15.47
C PRO A 101 5.96 -31.60 -15.09
N ARG A 102 4.79 -32.24 -15.14
CA ARG A 102 4.57 -33.69 -15.22
C ARG A 102 3.35 -33.81 -16.12
N ASP A 103 3.45 -34.27 -17.37
CA ASP A 103 3.93 -35.59 -17.74
C ASP A 103 4.69 -35.58 -19.07
N SER A 104 5.84 -36.26 -19.07
CA SER A 104 6.45 -36.78 -20.29
C SER A 104 5.94 -38.21 -20.54
N VAL A 105 5.77 -38.53 -21.83
CA VAL A 105 5.81 -39.87 -22.48
C VAL A 105 4.81 -40.96 -22.07
N ALA A 106 3.82 -41.20 -22.95
CA ALA A 106 3.28 -42.49 -23.44
C ALA A 106 2.06 -42.14 -24.35
N SER A 107 1.84 -42.60 -25.58
CA SER A 107 2.29 -43.78 -26.30
C SER A 107 2.22 -43.53 -27.82
N LEU A 108 3.24 -44.01 -28.55
CA LEU A 108 3.07 -44.49 -29.92
C LEU A 108 2.33 -45.85 -29.89
N ALA A 109 1.66 -46.16 -31.01
CA ALA A 109 1.11 -47.45 -31.44
C ALA A 109 -0.34 -47.77 -31.06
N GLY A 110 -1.12 -48.05 -32.12
CA GLY A 110 -2.53 -48.45 -32.12
C GLY A 110 -3.12 -48.18 -33.50
#